data_AF-A0A8J7IFF8-F1
#
_entry.id   AF-A0A8J7IFF8-F1
#
_cell.length_a   1.000
_cell.length_b   1.000
_cell.length_c   1.000
_cell.angle_alpha   90.00
_cell.angle_beta   90.00
_cell.angle_gamma   90.00
#
_symmetry.space_group_name_H-M   'P 1'
#
loop_
_entity.id
_entity.type
_entity.pdbx_description
1 polymer ?
#
loop_
_entity_poly.entity_id
_entity_poly.type
_entity_poly.pdbx_seq_one_letter_code
_entity_poly.pdbx_strand_id
1 'polypeptide(L)'
;MLLSILLAAATAPQAAAPVEAPQEINYDQGQLGFAAMQTGRNEEAIRQLESSSAELPNDPARLINLGNAYARMGRMEEARATLRRAVELQEHFDLVLADGRVVDSRRAAIYALDRLNGRQTMQVAGN
;
A
#
# COMPACT_ATOMS: atom_id res chain seq x y z
N MET A 1 27.39 41.40 30.22
CA MET A 1 27.25 40.87 28.83
C MET A 1 28.59 40.24 28.49
N LEU A 2 28.79 38.95 28.21
CA LEU A 2 27.94 37.80 27.87
C LEU A 2 28.57 36.54 28.50
N LEU A 3 27.72 35.62 28.95
CA LEU A 3 28.08 34.32 29.52
C LEU A 3 28.37 33.33 28.38
N SER A 4 29.61 32.86 28.25
CA SER A 4 29.96 31.78 27.31
C SER A 4 29.70 30.43 27.97
N ILE A 5 28.57 29.82 27.64
CA ILE A 5 28.21 28.47 28.06
C ILE A 5 28.97 27.48 27.16
N LEU A 6 29.85 26.68 27.78
CA LEU A 6 30.53 25.55 27.17
C LEU A 6 29.53 24.38 27.08
N LEU A 7 29.00 24.09 25.89
CA LEU A 7 28.09 22.97 25.67
C LEU A 7 28.90 21.68 25.48
N ALA A 8 28.88 20.81 26.50
CA ALA A 8 29.42 19.47 26.43
C ALA A 8 28.61 18.63 25.43
N ALA A 9 29.27 18.18 24.36
CA ALA A 9 28.69 17.25 23.40
C ALA A 9 28.60 15.86 24.04
N ALA A 10 27.43 15.52 24.57
CA ALA A 10 27.10 14.13 24.90
C ALA A 10 26.88 13.38 23.59
N THR A 11 27.83 12.51 23.22
CA THR A 11 27.63 11.52 22.15
C THR A 11 26.62 10.49 22.63
N ALA A 12 25.34 10.74 22.34
CA ALA A 12 24.32 9.71 22.44
C ALA A 12 24.65 8.61 21.39
N PRO A 13 24.44 7.32 21.72
CA PRO A 13 24.55 6.26 20.73
C PRO A 13 23.56 6.57 19.60
N GLN A 14 24.06 6.59 18.36
CA GLN A 14 23.24 6.76 17.18
C GLN A 14 22.26 5.59 17.14
N ALA A 15 21.02 5.86 17.55
CA ALA A 15 19.93 4.91 17.43
C ALA A 15 19.92 4.45 15.97
N ALA A 16 19.96 3.14 15.75
CA ALA A 16 19.78 2.56 14.43
C ALA A 16 18.61 3.28 13.76
N ALA A 17 18.84 3.81 12.55
CA ALA A 17 17.83 4.55 11.82
C ALA A 17 16.51 3.78 11.92
N PRO A 18 15.40 4.42 12.35
CA PRO A 18 14.12 3.74 12.41
C PRO A 18 13.91 3.10 11.04
N VAL A 19 13.70 1.78 11.03
CA VAL A 19 13.32 1.03 9.83
C VAL A 19 12.21 1.86 9.20
N GLU A 20 12.48 2.51 8.06
CA GLU A 20 11.56 3.49 7.51
C GLU A 20 10.21 2.79 7.37
N ALA A 21 9.17 3.35 8.01
CA ALA A 21 7.83 2.83 7.86
C ALA A 21 7.58 2.68 6.35
N PRO A 22 7.07 1.53 5.86
CA PRO A 22 7.05 1.30 4.43
C PRO A 22 6.29 2.45 3.76
N GLN A 23 7.01 3.17 2.91
CA GLN A 23 6.56 4.46 2.39
C GLN A 23 5.62 4.23 1.20
N GLU A 24 4.55 5.02 1.13
CA GLU A 24 3.72 5.12 -0.05
C GLU A 24 4.50 5.94 -1.10
N ILE A 25 5.20 5.25 -2.00
CA ILE A 25 6.05 5.92 -3.00
C ILE A 25 5.13 6.54 -4.06
N ASN A 26 5.33 7.83 -4.36
CA ASN A 26 4.53 8.64 -5.31
C ASN A 26 3.09 8.97 -4.88
N TYR A 27 2.75 8.78 -3.61
CA TYR A 27 1.44 9.16 -3.06
C TYR A 27 1.63 9.98 -1.78
N ASP A 28 0.69 10.88 -1.48
CA ASP A 28 0.71 11.53 -0.17
C ASP A 28 0.39 10.51 0.91
N GLN A 29 0.98 10.70 2.09
CA GLN A 29 0.88 9.77 3.20
C GLN A 29 -0.58 9.43 3.55
N GLY A 30 -0.90 8.14 3.47
CA GLY A 30 -2.21 7.60 3.84
C GLY A 30 -3.20 7.54 2.68
N GLN A 31 -2.87 8.08 1.51
CA GLN A 31 -3.72 7.99 0.32
C GLN A 31 -3.87 6.56 -0.20
N LEU A 32 -2.93 5.67 0.12
CA LEU A 32 -3.04 4.25 -0.21
C LEU A 32 -3.60 3.40 0.93
N GLY A 33 -3.94 3.98 2.08
CA GLY A 33 -4.45 3.26 3.25
C GLY A 33 -3.47 2.20 3.79
N PHE A 34 -2.21 2.22 3.37
CA PHE A 34 -1.27 1.11 3.58
C PHE A 34 -0.98 0.92 5.08
N ALA A 35 -0.69 2.01 5.79
CA ALA A 35 -0.42 1.97 7.23
C ALA A 35 -1.63 1.45 8.04
N ALA A 36 -2.84 1.83 7.66
CA ALA A 36 -4.07 1.34 8.28
C ALA A 36 -4.26 -0.17 8.03
N MET A 37 -4.00 -0.63 6.80
CA MET A 37 -4.04 -2.06 6.46
C MET A 37 -2.98 -2.88 7.21
N GLN A 38 -1.74 -2.39 7.31
CA GLN A 38 -0.65 -3.09 8.02
C GLN A 38 -0.93 -3.26 9.51
N THR A 39 -1.70 -2.34 10.08
CA THR A 39 -2.10 -2.36 11.50
C THR A 39 -3.46 -3.04 11.74
N GLY A 40 -4.05 -3.65 10.70
CA GLY A 40 -5.33 -4.36 10.78
C GLY A 40 -6.56 -3.44 10.88
N ARG A 41 -6.39 -2.11 10.80
CA ARG A 41 -7.48 -1.12 10.82
C ARG A 41 -8.11 -0.99 9.43
N ASN A 42 -8.72 -2.08 8.95
CA ASN A 42 -9.17 -2.17 7.56
C ASN A 42 -10.36 -1.24 7.27
N GLU A 43 -11.25 -0.97 8.23
CA GLU A 43 -12.35 -0.01 8.06
C GLU A 43 -11.83 1.42 7.88
N GLU A 44 -10.77 1.78 8.60
CA GLU A 44 -10.11 3.07 8.43
C GLU A 44 -9.43 3.16 7.08
N ALA A 45 -8.74 2.09 6.64
CA ALA A 45 -8.17 2.03 5.30
C ALA A 45 -9.23 2.22 4.22
N ILE A 46 -10.37 1.54 4.33
CA ILE A 46 -11.49 1.67 3.40
C ILE A 46 -11.97 3.12 3.36
N ARG A 47 -12.21 3.77 4.51
CA ARG A 47 -12.65 5.17 4.54
C ARG A 47 -11.67 6.11 3.84
N GLN A 48 -10.36 5.97 4.10
CA GLN A 48 -9.32 6.79 3.48
C GLN A 48 -9.23 6.58 1.97
N LEU A 49 -9.36 5.33 1.53
CA LEU A 49 -9.32 4.95 0.12
C LEU A 49 -10.59 5.39 -0.62
N GLU A 50 -11.77 5.27 -0.01
CA GLU A 50 -13.03 5.74 -0.58
C GLU A 50 -13.07 7.27 -0.70
N SER A 51 -12.62 7.99 0.33
CA SER A 51 -12.59 9.46 0.28
C SER A 51 -11.68 9.97 -0.83
N SER A 52 -10.52 9.33 -1.00
CA SER A 52 -9.55 9.73 -2.02
C SER A 52 -9.89 9.22 -3.42
N SER A 53 -10.68 8.13 -3.53
CA SER A 53 -11.21 7.67 -4.81
C SER A 53 -12.15 8.70 -5.48
N ALA A 54 -12.69 9.67 -4.74
CA ALA A 54 -13.47 10.76 -5.33
C ALA A 54 -12.59 11.69 -6.20
N GLU A 55 -11.33 11.89 -5.80
CA GLU A 55 -10.38 12.76 -6.50
C GLU A 55 -9.62 12.00 -7.60
N LEU A 56 -9.29 10.73 -7.34
CA LEU A 56 -8.53 9.87 -8.25
C LEU A 56 -9.28 8.54 -8.49
N PRO A 57 -10.44 8.57 -9.18
CA PRO A 57 -11.34 7.42 -9.31
C PRO A 57 -10.77 6.25 -10.10
N ASN A 58 -9.73 6.50 -10.90
CA ASN A 58 -9.13 5.52 -11.80
C ASN A 58 -7.64 5.29 -11.49
N ASP A 59 -7.25 5.44 -10.23
CA ASP A 59 -5.90 5.09 -9.78
C ASP A 59 -5.80 3.58 -9.50
N PRO A 60 -4.94 2.82 -10.22
CA PRO A 60 -4.83 1.37 -10.03
C PRO A 60 -4.38 0.97 -8.62
N ALA A 61 -3.43 1.68 -8.01
CA ALA A 61 -2.87 1.31 -6.70
C ALA A 61 -3.93 1.41 -5.59
N ARG A 62 -4.71 2.50 -5.61
CA ARG A 62 -5.86 2.70 -4.71
C ARG A 62 -6.91 1.62 -4.87
N LEU A 63 -7.31 1.31 -6.10
CA LEU A 63 -8.31 0.26 -6.35
C LEU A 63 -7.81 -1.11 -5.86
N ILE A 64 -6.52 -1.41 -6.04
CA ILE A 64 -5.90 -2.65 -5.53
C ILE A 64 -5.93 -2.69 -4.00
N ASN A 65 -5.54 -1.60 -3.33
CA ASN A 65 -5.54 -1.54 -1.88
C ASN A 65 -6.95 -1.57 -1.29
N LEU A 66 -7.92 -0.91 -1.93
CA LEU A 66 -9.32 -0.94 -1.53
C LEU A 66 -9.89 -2.35 -1.67
N GLY A 67 -9.62 -3.03 -2.79
CA GLY A 67 -10.00 -4.42 -2.98
C GLY A 67 -9.39 -5.34 -1.92
N ASN A 68 -8.12 -5.15 -1.57
CA ASN A 68 -7.46 -5.90 -0.50
C ASN A 68 -8.04 -5.60 0.89
N ALA A 69 -8.39 -4.35 1.19
CA ALA A 69 -9.01 -3.96 2.46
C ALA A 69 -10.42 -4.56 2.59
N TYR A 70 -11.22 -4.54 1.52
CA TYR A 70 -12.50 -5.26 1.47
C TYR A 70 -12.33 -6.76 1.70
N ALA A 71 -11.33 -7.38 1.06
CA ALA A 71 -11.06 -8.80 1.26
C ALA A 71 -10.75 -9.13 2.73
N ARG A 72 -9.93 -8.31 3.40
CA ARG A 72 -9.61 -8.49 4.83
C ARG A 72 -10.83 -8.36 5.74
N MET A 73 -11.87 -7.63 5.30
CA MET A 73 -13.15 -7.45 5.99
C MET A 73 -14.18 -8.53 5.67
N GLY A 74 -13.86 -9.54 4.85
CA GLY A 74 -14.84 -10.53 4.41
C GLY A 74 -15.79 -10.04 3.30
N ARG A 75 -15.61 -8.80 2.84
CA ARG A 75 -16.40 -8.14 1.78
C ARG A 75 -15.94 -8.60 0.39
N MET A 76 -16.13 -9.89 0.11
CA MET A 76 -15.55 -10.58 -1.04
C MET A 76 -16.06 -10.04 -2.39
N GLU A 77 -17.34 -9.71 -2.48
CA GLU A 77 -17.93 -9.23 -3.73
C GLU A 77 -17.44 -7.82 -4.07
N GLU A 78 -17.37 -6.91 -3.09
CA GLU A 78 -16.78 -5.58 -3.29
C GLU A 78 -15.29 -5.69 -3.62
N ALA A 79 -14.56 -6.58 -2.97
CA ALA A 79 -13.15 -6.83 -3.28
C ALA A 79 -12.95 -7.24 -4.75
N ARG A 80 -13.71 -8.23 -5.22
CA ARG A 80 -13.65 -8.71 -6.61
C ARG A 80 -14.07 -7.65 -7.61
N ALA A 81 -15.13 -6.90 -7.33
CA ALA A 81 -15.59 -5.82 -8.20
C ALA A 81 -14.52 -4.72 -8.33
N THR A 82 -13.94 -4.31 -7.21
CA THR A 82 -12.92 -3.25 -7.17
C THR A 82 -11.64 -3.67 -7.92
N LEU A 83 -11.18 -4.91 -7.71
CA LEU A 83 -9.99 -5.41 -8.40
C LEU A 83 -10.22 -5.61 -9.90
N ARG A 84 -11.42 -6.03 -10.32
CA ARG A 84 -11.76 -6.09 -11.76
C ARG A 84 -11.66 -4.72 -12.41
N ARG A 85 -12.15 -3.67 -11.73
CA ARG A 85 -12.01 -2.30 -12.23
C ARG A 85 -10.54 -1.92 -12.42
N ALA A 86 -9.65 -2.28 -11.48
CA ALA A 86 -8.22 -2.04 -11.62
C ALA A 86 -7.60 -2.79 -12.83
N VAL A 87 -8.07 -4.01 -13.12
CA VAL A 87 -7.66 -4.76 -14.32
C VAL A 87 -8.17 -4.12 -15.61
N GLU A 88 -9.30 -3.42 -15.59
CA GLU A 88 -9.92 -2.83 -16.78
C GLU A 88 -9.37 -1.45 -17.14
N LEU A 89 -8.59 -0.81 -16.25
CA LEU A 89 -7.93 0.46 -16.54
C LEU A 89 -6.97 0.32 -17.74
N GLN A 90 -6.89 1.38 -18.54
CA GLN A 90 -5.97 1.46 -19.67
C GLN A 90 -4.56 1.88 -19.24
N GLU A 91 -4.50 2.76 -18.23
CA GLU A 91 -3.25 3.22 -17.64
C GLU A 91 -2.82 2.24 -16.56
N HIS A 92 -1.54 1.86 -16.60
CA HIS A 92 -0.93 0.93 -15.67
C HIS A 92 0.40 1.51 -15.21
N PHE A 93 0.76 1.23 -13.96
CA PHE A 93 1.98 1.74 -13.34
C PHE A 93 2.76 0.60 -12.69
N ASP A 94 4.06 0.76 -12.60
CA ASP A 94 4.90 -0.13 -11.81
C ASP A 94 4.63 0.08 -10.32
N LEU A 95 4.23 -0.99 -9.64
CA LEU A 95 3.98 -1.00 -8.20
C LEU A 95 5.05 -1.82 -7.49
N VAL A 96 5.52 -1.33 -6.35
CA VAL A 96 6.35 -2.10 -5.42
C VAL A 96 5.43 -2.86 -4.48
N LEU A 97 5.50 -4.19 -4.53
CA LEU A 97 4.76 -5.07 -3.62
C LEU A 97 5.43 -5.13 -2.25
N ALA A 98 4.71 -5.67 -1.25
CA ALA A 98 5.22 -5.81 0.11
C ALA A 98 6.48 -6.71 0.22
N ASP A 99 6.73 -7.57 -0.77
CA ASP A 99 7.93 -8.42 -0.86
C ASP A 99 9.10 -7.74 -1.62
N GLY A 100 8.96 -6.46 -1.97
CA GLY A 100 9.96 -5.65 -2.66
C GLY A 100 9.99 -5.84 -4.19
N ARG A 101 9.19 -6.75 -4.75
CA ARG A 101 9.13 -6.92 -6.21
C ARG A 101 8.40 -5.76 -6.87
N VAL A 102 8.89 -5.35 -8.02
CA VAL A 102 8.20 -4.41 -8.91
C VAL A 102 7.31 -5.21 -9.87
N VAL A 103 6.03 -4.87 -9.91
CA VAL A 103 5.04 -5.51 -10.78
C VAL A 103 4.08 -4.46 -11.33
N ASP A 104 3.78 -4.56 -12.61
CA ASP A 104 2.72 -3.79 -13.27
C ASP A 104 1.37 -3.88 -12.51
N SER A 105 0.68 -2.76 -12.37
CA SER A 105 -0.54 -2.64 -11.56
C SER A 105 -1.66 -3.57 -12.03
N ARG A 106 -1.84 -3.77 -13.34
CA ARG A 106 -2.84 -4.72 -13.86
C ARG A 106 -2.47 -6.15 -13.42
N ARG A 107 -1.19 -6.51 -13.51
CA ARG A 107 -0.74 -7.84 -13.06
C ARG A 107 -0.89 -8.02 -11.55
N ALA A 108 -0.62 -6.99 -10.74
CA ALA A 108 -0.88 -7.02 -9.30
C ALA A 108 -2.37 -7.24 -8.97
N ALA A 109 -3.28 -6.57 -9.71
CA ALA A 109 -4.72 -6.76 -9.56
C ALA A 109 -5.18 -8.18 -9.94
N ILE A 110 -4.63 -8.75 -11.02
CA ILE A 110 -4.91 -10.14 -11.42
C ILE A 110 -4.49 -11.12 -10.31
N TYR A 111 -3.30 -10.97 -9.74
CA TYR A 111 -2.86 -11.82 -8.64
C TYR A 111 -3.77 -11.72 -7.40
N ALA A 112 -4.23 -10.52 -7.08
CA ALA A 112 -5.19 -10.33 -6.01
C ALA A 112 -6.53 -11.05 -6.31
N LEU A 113 -7.03 -10.96 -7.54
CA LEU A 113 -8.24 -11.66 -7.97
C LEU A 113 -8.09 -13.19 -7.92
N ASP A 114 -6.99 -13.71 -8.43
CA ASP A 114 -6.71 -15.16 -8.42
C ASP A 114 -6.70 -15.70 -6.99
N ARG A 115 -6.04 -14.98 -6.07
CA ARG A 115 -6.05 -15.28 -4.64
C ARG A 115 -7.47 -15.31 -4.06
N LEU A 116 -8.34 -14.34 -4.41
CA LEU A 116 -9.74 -14.31 -3.96
C LEU A 116 -10.63 -15.40 -4.58
N ASN A 117 -10.23 -15.93 -5.73
CA ASN A 117 -10.94 -16.98 -6.43
C ASN A 117 -10.45 -18.38 -6.04
N GLY A 118 -9.51 -18.47 -5.09
CA GLY A 118 -8.90 -19.75 -4.68
C GLY A 118 -8.00 -20.36 -5.77
N ARG A 119 -7.63 -19.58 -6.79
CA ARG A 119 -6.65 -19.99 -7.80
C ARG A 119 -5.28 -19.78 -7.17
N GLN A 120 -4.59 -20.89 -6.86
CA GLN A 120 -3.17 -20.83 -6.54
C GLN A 120 -2.47 -20.27 -7.77
N THR A 121 -1.99 -19.03 -7.70
CA THR A 121 -1.05 -18.52 -8.70
C THR A 121 0.17 -19.43 -8.61
N MET A 122 0.35 -20.28 -9.62
CA MET A 122 1.52 -21.12 -9.78
C MET A 122 2.74 -20.27 -9.47
N GLN A 123 3.46 -20.72 -8.44
CA GLN A 123 4.87 -20.49 -8.18
C GLN A 123 5.55 -19.95 -9.44
N VAL A 124 5.80 -18.64 -9.47
CA VAL A 124 6.56 -18.04 -10.56
C VAL A 124 7.96 -18.59 -10.38
N ALA A 125 8.29 -19.62 -11.15
CA ALA A 125 9.64 -20.11 -11.29
C ALA A 125 10.51 -18.90 -11.66
N GLY A 126 11.32 -18.46 -10.70
CA GLY A 126 12.42 -17.57 -10.99
C GLY A 126 13.42 -18.33 -11.86
N ASN A 127 13.69 -17.78 -13.04
CA ASN A 127 14.94 -17.98 -13.75
C ASN A 127 15.76 -16.70 -13.60
#